data_AF-A0A3N2PPP3-F1
#
_entry.id   AF-A0A3N2PPP3-F1
#
_cell.length_a   1.000
_cell.length_b   1.000
_cell.length_c   1.000
_cell.angle_alpha   90.00
_cell.angle_beta   90.00
_cell.angle_gamma   90.00
#
_symmetry.space_group_name_H-M   'P 1'
#
loop_
_entity.id
_entity.type
_entity.pdbx_description
1 polymer ?
#
loop_
_entity_poly.entity_id
_entity_poly.type
_entity_poly.pdbx_seq_one_letter_code
_entity_poly.pdbx_strand_id
1 'polypeptide(L)'
;MLLHLKRSNSSSSSLHFKPRDRKLHLLVAATGPRDTSWANALVVRLSKNSSFEMRAIVDDVIPRLSQTVVVIPNRPMSCLPTTECGATASEAARDVDFYRQQAFELVEWADLMVLAPIDADTIAKMLAGIADTFLLEVLRGWDVSNKILFIPGMSTHMWKNPVTKRHMSKIHRKCHWIRPMPPILWTYNDDPKSPKRNVDWSGFNDVLSIIKNQADLMGLGRDVDVVSQNLGLFFSGTPKVNSKLPPEIWTIILEFTQDWELAQALGIYTSLAMPQPWSRTPKNPNDPLKVYEHELEWVVLTCDTPSICKKLLQSPSNFHDLPYLVVKLIIRFSLIEVLSWMEANRPDLYKAFEGKVLPTKASAYYGRPDVLDYWRGNSSSSSSNNDCNNDDLSHLYDAEAMDGASKNGFVHVLDWWWRRSGLPLVFTEAALEQASGKGHLLVLEWWRDAAAQDDRIVLRPGKSLLWAAQHGQVAVIRWWVASGIPVGHGDSVAKLASRWGRVEVLEAWRQLKGDDKMVFDADVLIQPTIHQHIDVLEWWRGFAHGELEGMDGRRHRVEYRPCVIEEALEDSIGDQERVRKWWARNGLNLGSRSVEWMRTKCL
;
A
#
# COMPACT_ATOMS: atom_id res chain seq x y z
N MET A 1 31.23 13.12 21.37
CA MET A 1 29.89 13.54 21.82
C MET A 1 29.03 13.68 20.58
N LEU A 2 28.33 12.61 20.21
CA LEU A 2 27.66 12.44 18.91
C LEU A 2 26.38 13.29 18.86
N LEU A 3 26.31 14.16 17.86
CA LEU A 3 25.15 15.01 17.55
C LEU A 3 24.04 14.16 16.92
N HIS A 4 22.94 13.99 17.65
CA HIS A 4 21.68 13.47 17.13
C HIS A 4 21.01 14.50 16.22
N LEU A 5 21.11 14.32 14.90
CA LEU A 5 20.24 14.99 13.92
C LEU A 5 18.85 14.33 13.95
N LYS A 6 17.90 14.97 14.62
CA LYS A 6 16.46 14.70 14.44
C LYS A 6 15.97 15.47 13.21
N ARG A 7 15.61 14.75 12.14
CA ARG A 7 14.80 15.29 11.04
C ARG A 7 13.33 15.27 11.46
N SER A 8 12.69 16.43 11.53
CA SER A 8 11.25 16.59 11.74
C SER A 8 10.51 16.56 10.39
N ASN A 9 9.45 15.76 10.33
CA ASN A 9 8.50 15.75 9.22
C ASN A 9 7.66 17.04 9.22
N SER A 10 7.66 17.78 8.12
CA SER A 10 6.76 18.91 7.88
C SER A 10 5.62 18.52 6.95
N SER A 11 4.46 19.13 7.19
CA SER A 11 3.21 18.92 6.49
C SER A 11 2.82 20.21 5.79
N SER A 12 2.81 20.24 4.45
CA SER A 12 1.96 21.15 3.67
C SER A 12 1.89 20.67 2.22
N SER A 13 0.77 21.01 1.58
CA SER A 13 0.24 20.50 0.31
C SER A 13 1.25 20.37 -0.84
N SER A 14 1.51 19.14 -1.26
CA SER A 14 2.27 18.82 -2.47
C SER A 14 1.62 17.63 -3.19
N LEU A 15 2.11 17.31 -4.40
CA LEU A 15 1.96 15.99 -5.02
C LEU A 15 2.70 14.91 -4.20
N HIS A 16 2.49 14.90 -2.87
CA HIS A 16 2.94 13.86 -1.98
C HIS A 16 2.06 12.64 -2.27
N PHE A 17 2.57 11.73 -3.08
CA PHE A 17 2.51 10.36 -2.63
C PHE A 17 3.39 10.31 -1.37
N LYS A 18 2.78 10.49 -0.20
CA LYS A 18 3.17 9.58 0.89
C LYS A 18 3.09 8.20 0.21
N PRO A 19 4.12 7.33 0.26
CA PRO A 19 3.87 5.92 -0.06
C PRO A 19 2.58 5.64 0.68
N ARG A 20 1.46 5.41 -0.02
CA ARG A 20 0.16 5.30 0.65
C ARG A 20 0.50 4.31 1.74
N ASP A 21 0.47 4.78 3.00
CA ASP A 21 0.51 3.87 4.12
C ASP A 21 -0.80 3.16 3.85
N ARG A 22 -0.72 2.05 3.11
CA ARG A 22 -1.88 1.33 2.64
C ARG A 22 -2.33 0.70 3.93
N LYS A 23 -3.15 1.48 4.63
CA LYS A 23 -3.79 1.11 5.86
C LYS A 23 -4.72 0.00 5.45
N LEU A 24 -4.81 -1.02 6.28
CA LEU A 24 -5.86 -2.01 6.09
C LEU A 24 -7.19 -1.28 6.27
N HIS A 25 -7.97 -1.18 5.20
CA HIS A 25 -9.32 -0.65 5.26
C HIS A 25 -10.24 -1.75 5.81
N LEU A 26 -10.58 -1.61 7.08
CA LEU A 26 -11.30 -2.62 7.85
C LEU A 26 -12.76 -2.21 8.04
N LEU A 27 -13.68 -3.02 7.50
CA LEU A 27 -15.11 -2.85 7.71
C LEU A 27 -15.60 -3.76 8.83
N VAL A 28 -16.03 -3.18 9.94
CA VAL A 28 -16.56 -3.94 11.10
C VAL A 28 -18.07 -3.86 11.10
N ALA A 29 -18.78 -4.98 10.95
CA ALA A 29 -20.22 -5.00 11.08
C ALA A 29 -20.70 -5.82 12.27
N ALA A 30 -21.78 -5.36 12.91
CA ALA A 30 -22.43 -6.09 14.00
C ALA A 30 -23.95 -5.96 13.90
N THR A 31 -24.63 -7.10 14.04
CA THR A 31 -26.09 -7.20 14.04
C THR A 31 -26.57 -7.69 15.40
N GLY A 32 -27.73 -7.21 15.84
CA GLY A 32 -28.35 -7.56 17.10
C GLY A 32 -28.32 -6.40 18.11
N PRO A 33 -29.45 -6.11 18.80
CA PRO A 33 -29.52 -5.07 19.81
C PRO A 33 -28.62 -5.44 21.01
N ARG A 34 -27.77 -4.50 21.44
CA ARG A 34 -26.75 -4.62 22.52
C ARG A 34 -25.50 -5.44 22.21
N ASP A 35 -25.41 -6.07 21.05
CA ASP A 35 -24.26 -6.89 20.65
C ASP A 35 -23.14 -6.10 19.96
N THR A 36 -23.40 -4.82 19.65
CA THR A 36 -22.46 -3.82 19.13
C THR A 36 -21.31 -3.49 20.08
N SER A 37 -21.38 -3.93 21.34
CA SER A 37 -20.29 -3.79 22.31
C SER A 37 -19.01 -4.54 21.91
N TRP A 38 -19.12 -5.68 21.23
CA TRP A 38 -17.98 -6.45 20.72
C TRP A 38 -17.27 -5.74 19.58
N ALA A 39 -18.02 -5.22 18.60
CA ALA A 39 -17.49 -4.38 17.54
C ALA A 39 -16.79 -3.14 18.10
N ASN A 40 -17.40 -2.47 19.09
CA ASN A 40 -16.77 -1.34 19.78
C ASN A 40 -15.45 -1.72 20.48
N ALA A 41 -15.41 -2.87 21.19
CA ALA A 41 -14.18 -3.33 21.84
C ALA A 41 -13.07 -3.63 20.83
N LEU A 42 -13.41 -4.20 19.66
CA LEU A 42 -12.47 -4.47 18.57
C LEU A 42 -11.92 -3.17 17.98
N VAL A 43 -12.80 -2.23 17.63
CA VAL A 43 -12.43 -0.93 17.05
C VAL A 43 -11.54 -0.13 18.00
N VAL A 44 -11.86 -0.07 19.29
CA VAL A 44 -11.08 0.69 20.29
C VAL A 44 -9.68 0.07 20.51
N ARG A 45 -9.53 -1.25 20.38
CA ARG A 45 -8.21 -1.89 20.51
C ARG A 45 -7.35 -1.69 19.26
N LEU A 46 -7.97 -1.69 18.07
CA LEU A 46 -7.27 -1.51 16.81
C LEU A 46 -6.95 -0.04 16.51
N SER A 47 -7.76 0.90 17.00
CA SER A 47 -7.56 2.34 16.77
C SER A 47 -6.25 2.89 17.35
N LYS A 48 -5.65 2.17 18.30
CA LYS A 48 -4.32 2.48 18.83
C LYS A 48 -3.20 2.35 17.82
N ASN A 49 -3.41 1.60 16.73
CA ASN A 49 -2.40 1.35 15.72
C ASN A 49 -2.71 2.14 14.44
N SER A 50 -1.72 2.89 13.94
CA SER A 50 -1.90 3.80 12.80
C SER A 50 -2.09 3.08 11.46
N SER A 51 -1.83 1.77 11.40
CA SER A 51 -1.94 0.92 10.21
C SER A 51 -3.37 0.60 9.78
N PHE A 52 -4.40 1.00 10.53
CA PHE A 52 -5.79 0.68 10.24
C PHE A 52 -6.59 1.95 9.90
N GLU A 53 -7.43 1.84 8.89
CA GLU A 53 -8.54 2.76 8.68
C GLU A 53 -9.82 1.94 8.81
N MET A 54 -10.70 2.32 9.73
CA MET A 54 -11.88 1.54 10.05
C MET A 54 -13.14 2.28 9.65
N ARG A 55 -14.18 1.52 9.29
CA ARG A 55 -15.58 1.95 9.20
C ARG A 55 -16.45 0.88 9.84
N ALA A 56 -17.61 1.26 10.38
CA ALA A 56 -18.47 0.30 11.05
C ALA A 56 -19.92 0.35 10.55
N ILE A 57 -20.55 -0.83 10.38
CA ILE A 57 -21.99 -0.97 10.11
C ILE A 57 -22.65 -1.61 11.32
N VAL A 58 -23.58 -0.93 11.97
CA VAL A 58 -24.17 -1.45 13.21
C VAL A 58 -25.67 -1.20 13.27
N ASP A 59 -26.43 -2.14 13.82
CA ASP A 59 -27.86 -1.96 14.08
C ASP A 59 -28.10 -0.84 15.10
N ASP A 60 -27.25 -0.76 16.13
CA ASP A 60 -27.43 0.13 17.28
C ASP A 60 -26.17 1.00 17.47
N VAL A 61 -26.29 2.30 17.18
CA VAL A 61 -25.15 3.23 17.16
C VAL A 61 -24.74 3.62 18.58
N ILE A 62 -23.55 3.16 19.00
CA ILE A 62 -22.96 3.50 20.29
C ILE A 62 -22.19 4.84 20.16
N PRO A 63 -22.42 5.85 21.02
CA PRO A 63 -21.73 7.14 20.95
C PRO A 63 -20.18 7.06 20.97
N ARG A 64 -19.61 6.12 21.74
CA ARG A 64 -18.16 5.90 21.78
C ARG A 64 -17.60 5.37 20.46
N LEU A 65 -18.37 4.57 19.74
CA LEU A 65 -17.98 4.02 18.45
C LEU A 65 -17.97 5.14 17.38
N SER A 66 -19.02 5.98 17.35
CA SER A 66 -19.12 7.12 16.42
C SER A 66 -18.07 8.21 16.65
N GLN A 67 -17.50 8.29 17.86
CA GLN A 67 -16.38 9.19 18.15
C GLN A 67 -15.04 8.66 17.60
N THR A 68 -14.91 7.35 17.42
CA THR A 68 -13.64 6.72 17.01
C THR A 68 -13.58 6.53 15.50
N VAL A 69 -14.72 6.20 14.88
CA VAL A 69 -14.81 5.72 13.49
C VAL A 69 -16.10 6.22 12.84
N VAL A 70 -16.12 6.31 11.51
CA VAL A 70 -17.36 6.52 10.73
C VAL A 70 -18.29 5.31 10.90
N VAL A 71 -19.45 5.54 11.50
CA VAL A 71 -20.47 4.52 11.76
C VAL A 71 -21.67 4.74 10.85
N ILE A 72 -22.07 3.68 10.14
CA ILE A 72 -23.24 3.65 9.27
C ILE A 72 -24.30 2.77 9.96
N PRO A 73 -25.52 3.28 10.20
CA PRO A 73 -26.58 2.48 10.81
C PRO A 73 -27.08 1.42 9.82
N ASN A 74 -27.19 0.18 10.25
CA ASN A 74 -27.78 -0.89 9.45
C ASN A 74 -29.29 -0.72 9.41
N ARG A 75 -29.80 -0.11 8.33
CA ARG A 75 -31.24 0.13 8.14
C ARG A 75 -31.82 -0.78 7.06
N PRO A 76 -33.10 -1.15 7.17
CA PRO A 76 -33.79 -1.83 6.07
C PRO A 76 -33.91 -0.89 4.87
N MET A 77 -33.62 -1.41 3.68
CA MET A 77 -33.71 -0.70 2.40
C MET A 77 -35.16 -0.34 2.03
N SER A 78 -36.14 -0.99 2.66
CA SER A 78 -37.58 -0.78 2.42
C SER A 78 -38.23 0.27 3.34
N CYS A 79 -37.58 0.70 4.43
CA CYS A 79 -38.17 1.68 5.37
C CYS A 79 -37.32 2.95 5.41
N LEU A 80 -37.58 3.84 4.46
CA LEU A 80 -37.47 5.28 4.72
C LEU A 80 -38.74 5.73 5.47
N PRO A 81 -38.65 6.71 6.38
CA PRO A 81 -39.65 6.89 7.43
C PRO A 81 -41.02 7.22 6.84
N THR A 82 -41.96 6.28 6.94
CA THR A 82 -43.38 6.63 6.99
C THR A 82 -43.66 7.35 8.30
N THR A 83 -44.34 8.51 8.18
CA THR A 83 -44.84 9.44 9.22
C THR A 83 -43.72 10.18 9.96
N GLU A 84 -43.35 11.44 9.65
CA GLU A 84 -44.16 12.64 9.43
C GLU A 84 -43.44 13.63 8.49
N CYS A 85 -43.59 13.49 7.18
CA CYS A 85 -43.49 14.56 6.18
C CYS A 85 -43.72 13.93 4.80
N GLY A 86 -44.49 14.59 3.94
CA GLY A 86 -44.95 14.06 2.65
C GLY A 86 -43.84 13.84 1.62
N ALA A 87 -43.02 12.81 1.81
CA ALA A 87 -42.04 12.38 0.82
C ALA A 87 -42.75 11.71 -0.37
N THR A 88 -42.49 12.21 -1.57
CA THR A 88 -43.01 11.64 -2.82
C THR A 88 -42.27 10.35 -3.17
N ALA A 89 -42.88 9.44 -3.94
CA ALA A 89 -42.24 8.19 -4.39
C ALA A 89 -40.87 8.40 -5.10
N SER A 90 -40.65 9.60 -5.65
CA SER A 90 -39.39 10.05 -6.26
C SER A 90 -38.26 10.29 -5.24
N GLU A 91 -38.58 10.71 -4.02
CA GLU A 91 -37.60 10.97 -2.95
C GLU A 91 -37.15 9.66 -2.31
N ALA A 92 -38.09 8.73 -2.05
CA ALA A 92 -37.76 7.40 -1.54
C ALA A 92 -36.87 6.60 -2.51
N ALA A 93 -37.08 6.74 -3.83
CA ALA A 93 -36.23 6.11 -4.83
C ALA A 93 -34.80 6.69 -4.85
N ARG A 94 -34.66 8.02 -4.72
CA ARG A 94 -33.36 8.70 -4.66
C ARG A 94 -32.56 8.30 -3.41
N ASP A 95 -33.24 8.12 -2.29
CA ASP A 95 -32.61 7.68 -1.05
C ASP A 95 -32.11 6.22 -1.14
N VAL A 96 -32.86 5.33 -1.80
CA VAL A 96 -32.41 3.94 -2.03
C VAL A 96 -31.17 3.89 -2.92
N ASP A 97 -31.15 4.66 -4.01
CA ASP A 97 -29.99 4.71 -4.91
C ASP A 97 -28.77 5.35 -4.22
N PHE A 98 -28.98 6.33 -3.34
CA PHE A 98 -27.92 6.87 -2.49
C PHE A 98 -27.29 5.80 -1.57
N TYR A 99 -28.11 5.00 -0.89
CA TYR A 99 -27.58 3.92 -0.04
C TYR A 99 -26.89 2.81 -0.85
N ARG A 100 -27.39 2.51 -2.06
CA ARG A 100 -26.71 1.57 -2.97
C ARG A 100 -25.36 2.09 -3.43
N GLN A 101 -25.27 3.36 -3.79
CA GLN A 101 -24.00 4.00 -4.13
C GLN A 101 -23.03 3.96 -2.94
N GLN A 102 -23.52 4.28 -1.73
CA GLN A 102 -22.70 4.21 -0.53
C GLN A 102 -22.23 2.78 -0.22
N ALA A 103 -23.07 1.77 -0.43
CA ALA A 103 -22.69 0.36 -0.30
C ALA A 103 -21.61 -0.03 -1.33
N PHE A 104 -21.76 0.40 -2.59
CA PHE A 104 -20.77 0.19 -3.65
C PHE A 104 -19.41 0.81 -3.28
N GLU A 105 -19.39 2.09 -2.89
CA GLU A 105 -18.16 2.79 -2.48
C GLU A 105 -17.50 2.12 -1.27
N LEU A 106 -18.30 1.57 -0.36
CA LEU A 106 -17.79 0.90 0.84
C LEU A 106 -17.18 -0.47 0.53
N VAL A 107 -17.76 -1.22 -0.42
CA VAL A 107 -17.19 -2.48 -0.92
C VAL A 107 -15.87 -2.22 -1.63
N GLU A 108 -15.79 -1.22 -2.49
CA GLU A 108 -14.55 -0.85 -3.19
C GLU A 108 -13.47 -0.36 -2.20
N TRP A 109 -13.89 0.32 -1.14
CA TRP A 109 -12.97 0.82 -0.12
C TRP A 109 -12.40 -0.28 0.80
N ALA A 110 -13.16 -1.31 1.17
CA ALA A 110 -12.77 -2.26 2.22
C ALA A 110 -11.88 -3.42 1.73
N ASP A 111 -10.72 -3.62 2.39
CA ASP A 111 -9.81 -4.75 2.15
C ASP A 111 -10.19 -6.01 2.97
N LEU A 112 -10.83 -5.82 4.13
CA LEU A 112 -11.23 -6.90 5.05
C LEU A 112 -12.54 -6.55 5.75
N MET A 113 -13.48 -7.50 5.82
CA MET A 113 -14.70 -7.36 6.61
C MET A 113 -14.67 -8.25 7.85
N VAL A 114 -15.16 -7.73 8.97
CA VAL A 114 -15.30 -8.45 10.24
C VAL A 114 -16.74 -8.36 10.72
N LEU A 115 -17.44 -9.50 10.75
CA LEU A 115 -18.81 -9.62 11.22
C LEU A 115 -18.80 -10.10 12.67
N ALA A 116 -19.02 -9.20 13.62
CA ALA A 116 -18.71 -9.39 15.04
C ALA A 116 -19.70 -8.70 16.02
N PRO A 117 -20.80 -9.37 16.43
CA PRO A 117 -21.32 -10.64 15.92
C PRO A 117 -22.35 -10.48 14.79
N ILE A 118 -22.62 -11.58 14.09
CA ILE A 118 -23.75 -11.71 13.15
C ILE A 118 -24.85 -12.64 13.70
N ASP A 119 -26.09 -12.21 13.63
CA ASP A 119 -27.25 -12.92 14.18
C ASP A 119 -27.78 -13.99 13.22
N ALA A 120 -28.58 -14.93 13.72
CA ALA A 120 -29.06 -16.03 12.90
C ALA A 120 -29.98 -15.60 11.74
N ASP A 121 -30.70 -14.48 11.87
CA ASP A 121 -31.57 -13.94 10.82
C ASP A 121 -30.73 -13.45 9.63
N THR A 122 -29.72 -12.61 9.90
CA THR A 122 -28.83 -12.10 8.85
C THR A 122 -28.08 -13.25 8.15
N ILE A 123 -27.67 -14.29 8.89
CA ILE A 123 -27.06 -15.50 8.30
C ILE A 123 -28.02 -16.20 7.34
N ALA A 124 -29.29 -16.38 7.74
CA ALA A 124 -30.29 -17.03 6.92
C ALA A 124 -30.58 -16.23 5.65
N LYS A 125 -30.74 -14.90 5.77
CA LYS A 125 -30.98 -13.98 4.66
C LYS A 125 -29.80 -13.93 3.69
N MET A 126 -28.58 -13.80 4.20
CA MET A 126 -27.35 -13.85 3.40
C MET A 126 -27.28 -15.13 2.57
N LEU A 127 -27.54 -16.30 3.18
CA LEU A 127 -27.50 -17.59 2.48
C LEU A 127 -28.67 -17.83 1.52
N ALA A 128 -29.79 -17.11 1.70
CA ALA A 128 -30.93 -17.10 0.79
C ALA A 128 -30.76 -16.07 -0.35
N GLY A 129 -29.77 -15.18 -0.27
CA GLY A 129 -29.54 -14.12 -1.26
C GLY A 129 -30.46 -12.91 -1.09
N ILE A 130 -31.04 -12.72 0.10
CA ILE A 130 -31.90 -11.58 0.43
C ILE A 130 -31.02 -10.41 0.86
N ALA A 131 -31.20 -9.26 0.22
CA ALA A 131 -30.48 -8.00 0.49
C ALA A 131 -31.46 -6.88 0.87
N ASP A 132 -32.18 -7.07 1.97
CA ASP A 132 -33.21 -6.14 2.46
C ASP A 132 -32.67 -5.11 3.47
N THR A 133 -31.42 -5.25 3.94
CA THR A 133 -30.74 -4.30 4.83
C THR A 133 -29.45 -3.78 4.20
N PHE A 134 -28.98 -2.60 4.65
CA PHE A 134 -27.73 -2.02 4.17
C PHE A 134 -26.54 -2.98 4.29
N LEU A 135 -26.42 -3.70 5.42
CA LEU A 135 -25.37 -4.71 5.59
C LEU A 135 -25.49 -5.85 4.57
N LEU A 136 -26.70 -6.34 4.31
CA LEU A 136 -26.91 -7.42 3.34
C LEU A 136 -26.66 -6.97 1.89
N GLU A 137 -26.91 -5.69 1.56
CA GLU A 137 -26.54 -5.11 0.27
C GLU A 137 -25.02 -5.08 0.09
N VAL A 138 -24.28 -4.65 1.12
CA VAL A 138 -22.81 -4.69 1.12
C VAL A 138 -22.29 -6.12 1.01
N LEU A 139 -22.87 -7.08 1.74
CA LEU A 139 -22.51 -8.50 1.64
C LEU A 139 -22.80 -9.10 0.25
N ARG A 140 -23.85 -8.61 -0.43
CA ARG A 140 -24.24 -9.06 -1.76
C ARG A 140 -23.28 -8.56 -2.84
N GLY A 141 -22.77 -7.33 -2.68
CA GLY A 141 -21.79 -6.71 -3.57
C GLY A 141 -20.34 -7.10 -3.28
N TRP A 142 -20.07 -7.80 -2.17
CA TRP A 142 -18.72 -8.07 -1.68
C TRP A 142 -17.82 -8.76 -2.71
N ASP A 143 -16.59 -8.24 -2.87
CA ASP A 143 -15.57 -8.86 -3.71
C ASP A 143 -15.06 -10.16 -3.06
N VAL A 144 -15.24 -11.28 -3.77
CA VAL A 144 -14.78 -12.62 -3.35
C VAL A 144 -13.26 -12.68 -3.19
N SER A 145 -12.51 -11.75 -3.79
CA SER A 145 -11.06 -11.64 -3.60
C SER A 145 -10.66 -11.16 -2.19
N ASN A 146 -11.57 -10.49 -1.47
CA ASN A 146 -11.36 -9.99 -0.11
C ASN A 146 -11.98 -10.94 0.94
N LYS A 147 -11.26 -11.18 2.04
CA LYS A 147 -11.67 -12.12 3.08
C LYS A 147 -12.74 -11.50 4.00
N ILE A 148 -13.61 -12.34 4.55
CA ILE A 148 -14.58 -11.99 5.60
C ILE A 148 -14.29 -12.83 6.85
N LEU A 149 -14.04 -12.19 8.00
CA LEU A 149 -14.03 -12.87 9.29
C LEU A 149 -15.45 -12.90 9.84
N PHE A 150 -15.99 -14.10 10.04
CA PHE A 150 -17.40 -14.32 10.35
C PHE A 150 -17.56 -14.91 11.75
N ILE A 151 -18.15 -14.14 12.68
CA ILE A 151 -18.35 -14.54 14.07
C ILE A 151 -19.86 -14.65 14.34
N PRO A 152 -20.45 -15.86 14.32
CA PRO A 152 -21.86 -16.04 14.63
C PRO A 152 -22.15 -15.67 16.09
N GLY A 153 -23.21 -14.91 16.33
CA GLY A 153 -23.75 -14.63 17.65
C GLY A 153 -25.17 -15.17 17.78
N MET A 154 -25.40 -16.15 18.67
CA MET A 154 -26.75 -16.64 18.94
C MET A 154 -26.89 -17.36 20.28
N SER A 155 -28.13 -17.66 20.69
CA SER A 155 -28.37 -18.48 21.87
C SER A 155 -27.87 -19.92 21.67
N THR A 156 -27.51 -20.60 22.77
CA THR A 156 -27.05 -22.00 22.72
C THR A 156 -28.07 -22.95 22.08
N HIS A 157 -29.37 -22.68 22.25
CA HIS A 157 -30.44 -23.44 21.61
C HIS A 157 -30.46 -23.24 20.09
N MET A 158 -30.29 -21.99 19.63
CA MET A 158 -30.22 -21.67 18.20
C MET A 158 -28.98 -22.29 17.55
N TRP A 159 -27.83 -22.32 18.25
CA TRP A 159 -26.62 -22.95 17.74
C TRP A 159 -26.76 -24.47 17.54
N LYS A 160 -27.46 -25.14 18.46
CA LYS A 160 -27.72 -26.59 18.38
C LYS A 160 -28.71 -26.98 17.27
N ASN A 161 -29.49 -26.02 16.76
CA ASN A 161 -30.54 -26.26 15.77
C ASN A 161 -29.96 -26.85 14.45
N PRO A 162 -30.60 -27.88 13.86
CA PRO A 162 -30.17 -28.44 12.56
C PRO A 162 -30.10 -27.42 11.42
N VAL A 163 -30.94 -26.38 11.42
CA VAL A 163 -30.92 -25.32 10.40
C VAL A 163 -29.60 -24.55 10.44
N THR A 164 -29.15 -24.16 11.63
CA THR A 164 -27.87 -23.49 11.82
C THR A 164 -26.70 -24.37 11.38
N LYS A 165 -26.74 -25.67 11.70
CA LYS A 165 -25.72 -26.63 11.23
C LYS A 165 -25.68 -26.69 9.70
N ARG A 166 -26.83 -26.66 9.03
CA ARG A 166 -26.92 -26.62 7.56
C ARG A 166 -26.34 -25.32 7.00
N HIS A 167 -26.63 -24.17 7.63
CA HIS A 167 -26.08 -22.87 7.24
C HIS A 167 -24.55 -22.85 7.35
N MET A 168 -24.00 -23.28 8.49
CA MET A 168 -22.55 -23.34 8.69
C MET A 168 -21.89 -24.30 7.70
N SER A 169 -22.50 -25.47 7.45
CA SER A 169 -22.01 -26.43 6.46
C SER A 169 -22.00 -25.85 5.04
N LYS A 170 -22.99 -25.01 4.69
CA LYS A 170 -23.03 -24.32 3.39
C LYS A 170 -21.91 -23.28 3.28
N ILE A 171 -21.67 -22.50 4.33
CA ILE A 171 -20.59 -21.51 4.38
C ILE A 171 -19.23 -22.22 4.22
N HIS A 172 -18.96 -23.26 5.00
CA HIS A 172 -17.70 -24.01 4.94
C HIS A 172 -17.42 -24.64 3.57
N ARG A 173 -18.45 -25.05 2.82
CA ARG A 173 -18.29 -25.75 1.54
C ARG A 173 -18.31 -24.82 0.33
N LYS A 174 -19.11 -23.75 0.36
CA LYS A 174 -19.36 -22.90 -0.81
C LYS A 174 -18.78 -21.49 -0.72
N CYS A 175 -18.43 -21.02 0.47
CA CYS A 175 -17.98 -19.65 0.70
C CYS A 175 -16.54 -19.62 1.21
N HIS A 176 -15.57 -19.96 0.35
CA HIS A 176 -14.16 -20.05 0.74
C HIS A 176 -13.55 -18.72 1.21
N TRP A 177 -14.10 -17.59 0.76
CA TRP A 177 -13.69 -16.24 1.18
C TRP A 177 -14.20 -15.86 2.58
N ILE A 178 -15.14 -16.63 3.14
CA ILE A 178 -15.67 -16.43 4.49
C ILE A 178 -14.95 -17.38 5.44
N ARG A 179 -14.21 -16.82 6.40
CA ARG A 179 -13.57 -17.56 7.48
C ARG A 179 -14.46 -17.53 8.73
N PRO A 180 -15.16 -18.64 9.04
CA PRO A 180 -15.91 -18.74 10.28
C PRO A 180 -14.98 -18.83 11.48
N MET A 181 -15.30 -18.07 12.51
CA MET A 181 -14.61 -18.02 13.80
C MET A 181 -15.49 -18.66 14.89
N PRO A 182 -14.93 -18.99 16.07
CA PRO A 182 -15.72 -19.53 17.18
C PRO A 182 -16.90 -18.60 17.51
N PRO A 183 -18.13 -19.13 17.66
CA PRO A 183 -19.32 -18.32 17.86
C PRO A 183 -19.35 -17.69 19.24
N ILE A 184 -20.00 -16.53 19.33
CA ILE A 184 -20.38 -15.89 20.59
C ILE A 184 -21.72 -16.49 21.01
N LEU A 185 -21.72 -17.32 22.06
CA LEU A 185 -22.91 -18.00 22.55
C LEU A 185 -23.41 -17.37 23.84
N TRP A 186 -24.73 -17.30 24.00
CA TRP A 186 -25.35 -16.87 25.25
C TRP A 186 -26.49 -17.78 25.69
N THR A 187 -26.80 -17.68 26.97
CA THR A 187 -27.92 -18.35 27.65
C THR A 187 -28.78 -17.31 28.34
N TYR A 188 -30.08 -17.62 28.46
CA TYR A 188 -30.98 -16.81 29.25
C TYR A 188 -31.17 -17.46 30.62
N ASN A 189 -30.95 -16.67 31.69
CA ASN A 189 -31.18 -17.09 33.07
C ASN A 189 -32.37 -16.32 33.65
N ASP A 190 -33.01 -16.87 34.67
CA ASP A 190 -34.18 -16.27 35.34
C ASP A 190 -33.84 -15.04 36.21
N ASP A 191 -32.61 -14.49 36.14
CA ASP A 191 -32.23 -13.29 36.87
C ASP A 191 -32.77 -12.02 36.17
N PRO A 192 -33.68 -11.26 36.80
CA PRO A 192 -34.29 -10.07 36.19
C PRO A 192 -33.31 -8.93 35.94
N LYS A 193 -32.11 -8.91 36.56
CA LYS A 193 -31.12 -7.84 36.37
C LYS A 193 -30.17 -8.07 35.19
N SER A 194 -29.90 -9.32 34.82
CA SER A 194 -28.99 -9.66 33.72
C SER A 194 -29.44 -10.93 32.99
N PRO A 195 -30.55 -10.87 32.23
CA PRO A 195 -31.16 -12.06 31.67
C PRO A 195 -30.27 -12.74 30.63
N LYS A 196 -29.36 -12.02 29.96
CA LYS A 196 -28.43 -12.55 28.94
C LYS A 196 -27.05 -12.78 29.54
N ARG A 197 -26.63 -14.03 29.68
CA ARG A 197 -25.26 -14.41 30.10
C ARG A 197 -24.48 -14.97 28.92
N ASN A 198 -23.39 -14.30 28.55
CA ASN A 198 -22.44 -14.78 27.53
C ASN A 198 -21.60 -15.93 28.09
N VAL A 199 -21.38 -16.95 27.26
CA VAL A 199 -20.39 -18.01 27.51
C VAL A 199 -19.01 -17.42 27.27
N ASP A 200 -18.00 -17.83 28.06
CA ASP A 200 -16.63 -17.36 27.92
C ASP A 200 -16.14 -17.56 26.48
N TRP A 201 -15.89 -16.45 25.78
CA TRP A 201 -15.46 -16.44 24.39
C TRP A 201 -13.97 -16.10 24.31
N SER A 202 -13.14 -17.10 24.01
CA SER A 202 -11.69 -16.96 23.86
C SER A 202 -11.26 -16.44 22.48
N GLY A 203 -12.15 -16.48 21.48
CA GLY A 203 -11.81 -16.19 20.08
C GLY A 203 -11.49 -14.72 19.78
N PHE A 204 -11.70 -13.80 20.72
CA PHE A 204 -11.44 -12.37 20.50
C PHE A 204 -9.97 -12.07 20.20
N ASN A 205 -9.04 -12.72 20.90
CA ASN A 205 -7.60 -12.52 20.68
C ASN A 205 -7.15 -13.12 19.34
N ASP A 206 -7.77 -14.21 18.91
CA ASP A 206 -7.51 -14.84 17.61
C ASP A 206 -7.97 -13.93 16.47
N VAL A 207 -9.16 -13.31 16.60
CA VAL A 207 -9.63 -12.31 15.63
C VAL A 207 -8.65 -11.14 15.54
N LEU A 208 -8.17 -10.64 16.68
CA LEU A 208 -7.19 -9.56 16.70
C LEU A 208 -5.84 -9.97 16.08
N SER A 209 -5.36 -11.18 16.32
CA SER A 209 -4.09 -11.66 15.75
C SER A 209 -4.20 -11.83 14.24
N ILE A 210 -5.31 -12.36 13.73
CA ILE A 210 -5.56 -12.49 12.28
C ILE A 210 -5.59 -11.13 11.60
N ILE A 211 -6.31 -10.15 12.17
CA ILE A 211 -6.41 -8.79 11.60
C ILE A 211 -5.03 -8.12 11.57
N LYS A 212 -4.24 -8.27 12.64
CA LYS A 212 -2.87 -7.74 12.70
C LYS A 212 -1.95 -8.42 11.68
N ASN A 213 -1.98 -9.74 11.61
CA ASN A 213 -1.21 -10.50 10.63
C ASN A 213 -1.56 -10.08 9.19
N GLN A 214 -2.84 -9.83 8.89
CA GLN A 214 -3.27 -9.35 7.58
C GLN A 214 -2.75 -7.93 7.29
N ALA A 215 -2.80 -7.02 8.26
CA ALA A 215 -2.23 -5.68 8.11
C ALA A 215 -0.71 -5.71 7.92
N ASP A 216 -0.01 -6.56 8.67
CA ASP A 216 1.43 -6.76 8.52
C ASP A 216 1.76 -7.38 7.14
N LEU A 217 0.94 -8.30 6.65
CA LEU A 217 1.05 -8.89 5.31
C LEU A 217 0.82 -7.86 4.20
N MET A 218 -0.10 -6.91 4.37
CA MET A 218 -0.25 -5.78 3.45
C MET A 218 0.99 -4.87 3.47
N GLY A 219 1.60 -4.70 4.65
CA GLY A 219 2.86 -4.00 4.85
C GLY A 219 4.09 -4.73 4.28
N LEU A 220 3.94 -6.01 3.91
CA LEU A 220 5.05 -6.87 3.49
C LEU A 220 5.81 -6.30 2.28
N GLY A 221 7.12 -6.11 2.43
CA GLY A 221 8.02 -5.68 1.36
C GLY A 221 8.36 -4.18 1.36
N ARG A 222 7.69 -3.35 2.18
CA ARG A 222 7.99 -1.90 2.30
C ARG A 222 9.38 -1.61 2.87
N ASP A 223 9.89 -2.52 3.68
CA ASP A 223 11.23 -2.54 4.24
C ASP A 223 12.31 -2.77 3.16
N VAL A 224 11.97 -3.39 2.03
CA VAL A 224 12.86 -3.53 0.86
C VAL A 224 12.98 -2.21 0.08
N ASP A 225 11.91 -1.41 0.00
CA ASP A 225 11.92 -0.11 -0.69
C ASP A 225 12.98 0.86 -0.11
N VAL A 226 13.27 0.79 1.20
CA VAL A 226 14.29 1.62 1.87
C VAL A 226 15.70 1.24 1.44
N VAL A 227 15.93 -0.05 1.18
CA VAL A 227 17.23 -0.58 0.73
C VAL A 227 17.45 -0.28 -0.76
N SER A 228 16.42 -0.44 -1.59
CA SER A 228 16.51 -0.20 -3.04
C SER A 228 16.71 1.27 -3.41
N GLN A 229 16.35 2.23 -2.54
CA GLN A 229 16.60 3.67 -2.78
C GLN A 229 18.09 4.02 -2.84
N ASN A 230 18.98 3.16 -2.32
CA ASN A 230 20.43 3.41 -2.29
C ASN A 230 21.20 2.72 -3.43
N LEU A 231 20.58 1.85 -4.23
CA LEU A 231 21.24 1.18 -5.35
C LEU A 231 20.72 1.70 -6.69
N GLY A 232 21.36 2.76 -7.16
CA GLY A 232 21.45 3.02 -8.60
C GLY A 232 22.61 2.22 -9.18
N LEU A 233 22.30 1.39 -10.18
CA LEU A 233 23.15 1.00 -11.33
C LEU A 233 23.37 -0.52 -11.57
N PHE A 234 23.11 -0.85 -12.84
CA PHE A 234 23.59 -1.94 -13.70
C PHE A 234 23.68 -3.38 -13.17
N PHE A 235 22.77 -4.22 -13.65
CA PHE A 235 23.14 -5.55 -14.13
C PHE A 235 22.44 -5.85 -15.47
N SER A 236 23.24 -5.91 -16.53
CA SER A 236 22.86 -6.52 -17.80
C SER A 236 23.45 -7.92 -17.85
N GLY A 237 22.65 -8.89 -18.25
CA GLY A 237 23.08 -10.27 -18.48
C GLY A 237 23.00 -11.13 -17.22
N THR A 238 22.41 -12.30 -17.39
CA THR A 238 22.53 -13.42 -16.47
C THR A 238 23.81 -14.19 -16.79
N PRO A 239 24.86 -14.15 -15.96
CA PRO A 239 25.73 -15.30 -15.79
C PRO A 239 25.29 -16.05 -14.53
N LYS A 240 25.31 -17.39 -14.59
CA LYS A 240 25.41 -18.21 -13.38
C LYS A 240 26.77 -17.90 -12.75
N VAL A 241 26.79 -16.92 -11.85
CA VAL A 241 27.99 -16.54 -11.11
C VAL A 241 28.14 -17.52 -9.96
N ASN A 242 28.98 -18.54 -10.14
CA ASN A 242 29.55 -19.30 -9.01
C ASN A 242 30.63 -18.43 -8.35
N SER A 243 30.23 -17.37 -7.65
CA SER A 243 31.17 -16.56 -6.89
C SER A 243 31.42 -17.17 -5.53
N LYS A 244 32.53 -17.88 -5.37
CA LYS A 244 33.15 -18.10 -4.06
C LYS A 244 33.91 -16.83 -3.66
N LEU A 245 33.18 -15.73 -3.47
CA LEU A 245 33.79 -14.55 -2.83
C LEU A 245 34.15 -14.93 -1.39
N PRO A 246 35.29 -14.45 -0.87
CA PRO A 246 35.63 -14.59 0.55
C PRO A 246 34.52 -14.00 1.43
N PRO A 247 34.30 -14.55 2.63
CA PRO A 247 33.25 -14.08 3.54
C PRO A 247 33.39 -12.59 3.90
N GLU A 248 34.60 -12.05 3.91
CA GLU A 248 34.88 -10.63 4.19
C GLU A 248 34.29 -9.71 3.12
N ILE A 249 34.36 -10.13 1.85
CA ILE A 249 33.76 -9.36 0.75
C ILE A 249 32.24 -9.41 0.84
N TRP A 250 31.68 -10.54 1.23
CA TRP A 250 30.26 -10.63 1.49
C TRP A 250 29.81 -9.76 2.66
N THR A 251 30.59 -9.69 3.74
CA THR A 251 30.31 -8.76 4.86
C THR A 251 30.24 -7.33 4.34
N ILE A 252 31.21 -6.88 3.54
CA ILE A 252 31.22 -5.52 2.96
C ILE A 252 30.01 -5.27 2.08
N ILE A 253 29.66 -6.23 1.21
CA ILE A 253 28.50 -6.11 0.32
C ILE A 253 27.21 -6.03 1.14
N LEU A 254 27.02 -6.91 2.11
CA LEU A 254 25.80 -6.96 2.93
C LEU A 254 25.66 -5.73 3.83
N GLU A 255 26.77 -5.21 4.34
CA GLU A 255 26.79 -3.92 5.06
C GLU A 255 26.46 -2.76 4.13
N PHE A 256 26.96 -2.75 2.90
CA PHE A 256 26.59 -1.72 1.91
C PHE A 256 25.11 -1.80 1.52
N THR A 257 24.57 -3.00 1.29
CA THR A 257 23.16 -3.21 0.96
C THR A 257 22.24 -3.13 2.17
N GLN A 258 22.77 -3.04 3.40
CA GLN A 258 21.98 -3.01 4.64
C GLN A 258 21.02 -4.22 4.77
N ASP A 259 21.40 -5.38 4.23
CA ASP A 259 20.53 -6.58 4.20
C ASP A 259 20.87 -7.55 5.33
N TRP A 260 20.35 -7.25 6.52
CA TRP A 260 20.58 -8.05 7.72
C TRP A 260 19.98 -9.47 7.61
N GLU A 261 18.81 -9.62 6.98
CA GLU A 261 18.12 -10.91 6.88
C GLU A 261 18.90 -11.89 6.00
N LEU A 262 19.41 -11.41 4.86
CA LEU A 262 20.25 -12.23 3.99
C LEU A 262 21.58 -12.58 4.67
N ALA A 263 22.18 -11.65 5.43
CA ALA A 263 23.39 -11.92 6.20
C ALA A 263 23.21 -13.05 7.22
N GLN A 264 22.11 -13.02 7.97
CA GLN A 264 21.78 -14.09 8.93
C GLN A 264 21.50 -15.42 8.24
N ALA A 265 20.76 -15.42 7.13
CA ALA A 265 20.44 -16.64 6.38
C ALA A 265 21.70 -17.33 5.82
N LEU A 266 22.70 -16.56 5.42
CA LEU A 266 23.97 -17.07 4.93
C LEU A 266 25.00 -17.37 6.04
N GLY A 267 24.69 -17.03 7.30
CA GLY A 267 25.62 -17.18 8.42
C GLY A 267 26.84 -16.27 8.34
N ILE A 268 26.75 -15.13 7.65
CA ILE A 268 27.85 -14.18 7.47
C ILE A 268 27.81 -13.11 8.57
N TYR A 269 28.96 -12.84 9.18
CA TYR A 269 29.08 -11.81 10.20
C TYR A 269 28.96 -10.41 9.60
N THR A 270 28.14 -9.56 10.21
CA THR A 270 27.95 -8.13 9.83
C THR A 270 27.77 -7.27 11.08
N SER A 271 28.16 -6.00 11.01
CA SER A 271 27.95 -5.00 12.07
C SER A 271 26.54 -4.36 12.07
N LEU A 272 25.65 -4.83 11.18
CA LEU A 272 24.29 -4.31 11.02
C LEU A 272 23.45 -4.50 12.30
N ALA A 273 22.66 -3.47 12.64
CA ALA A 273 21.71 -3.54 13.73
C ALA A 273 20.52 -4.43 13.36
N MET A 274 20.07 -5.25 14.32
CA MET A 274 18.90 -6.11 14.15
C MET A 274 17.66 -5.25 13.85
N PRO A 275 16.92 -5.52 12.76
CA PRO A 275 15.70 -4.78 12.43
C PRO A 275 14.63 -4.93 13.53
N GLN A 276 13.82 -3.89 13.72
CA GLN A 276 12.72 -3.84 14.70
C GLN A 276 11.74 -5.04 14.71
N PRO A 277 11.36 -5.67 13.57
CA PRO A 277 10.46 -6.81 13.61
C PRO A 277 11.07 -8.06 14.27
N TRP A 278 12.41 -8.16 14.29
CA TRP A 278 13.15 -9.28 14.86
C TRP A 278 13.44 -9.06 16.35
N SER A 279 13.34 -10.12 17.15
CA SER A 279 13.70 -10.12 18.57
C SER A 279 14.52 -11.36 18.90
N ARG A 280 15.35 -11.30 19.93
CA ARG A 280 16.12 -12.47 20.42
C ARG A 280 15.31 -13.37 21.36
N THR A 281 14.20 -12.84 21.85
CA THR A 281 13.29 -13.53 22.77
C THR A 281 11.86 -13.44 22.25
N PRO A 282 11.00 -14.43 22.56
CA PRO A 282 9.60 -14.39 22.17
C PRO A 282 8.89 -13.23 22.85
N LYS A 283 7.99 -12.55 22.12
CA LYS A 283 7.23 -11.40 22.62
C LYS A 283 6.39 -11.73 23.86
N ASN A 284 5.94 -12.98 23.97
CA ASN A 284 5.21 -13.47 25.14
C ASN A 284 5.71 -14.87 25.52
N PRO A 285 6.66 -14.99 26.48
CA PRO A 285 7.28 -16.26 26.82
C PRO A 285 6.32 -17.24 27.54
N ASN A 286 5.19 -16.74 28.04
CA ASN A 286 4.20 -17.54 28.76
C ASN A 286 3.20 -18.25 27.84
N ASP A 287 3.15 -17.87 26.56
CA ASP A 287 2.23 -18.44 25.58
C ASP A 287 3.01 -19.43 24.67
N PRO A 288 2.75 -20.75 24.78
CA PRO A 288 3.50 -21.75 24.02
C PRO A 288 3.33 -21.58 22.50
N LEU A 289 2.19 -21.05 22.04
CA LEU A 289 1.98 -20.78 20.62
C LEU A 289 2.89 -19.66 20.13
N LYS A 290 3.05 -18.59 20.92
CA LYS A 290 3.93 -17.46 20.59
C LYS A 290 5.41 -17.81 20.65
N VAL A 291 5.78 -18.73 21.54
CA VAL A 291 7.13 -19.31 21.55
C VAL A 291 7.38 -20.12 20.29
N TYR A 292 6.43 -20.97 19.89
CA TYR A 292 6.55 -21.76 18.66
C TYR A 292 6.61 -20.88 17.40
N GLU A 293 5.75 -19.86 17.27
CA GLU A 293 5.78 -18.90 16.17
C GLU A 293 7.16 -18.25 16.05
N HIS A 294 7.72 -17.80 17.17
CA HIS A 294 9.04 -17.19 17.23
C HIS A 294 10.16 -18.15 16.81
N GLU A 295 10.13 -19.39 17.30
CA GLU A 295 11.09 -20.42 16.89
C GLU A 295 10.99 -20.73 15.40
N LEU A 296 9.77 -20.78 14.85
CA LEU A 296 9.55 -21.01 13.42
C LEU A 296 10.14 -19.87 12.57
N GLU A 297 9.95 -18.61 12.97
CA GLU A 297 10.55 -17.44 12.30
C GLU A 297 12.07 -17.56 12.19
N TRP A 298 12.75 -17.94 13.28
CA TRP A 298 14.21 -18.12 13.29
C TRP A 298 14.68 -19.35 12.51
N VAL A 299 13.94 -20.45 12.56
CA VAL A 299 14.24 -21.66 11.76
C VAL A 299 14.14 -21.36 10.27
N VAL A 300 13.11 -20.63 9.84
CA VAL A 300 12.95 -20.24 8.43
C VAL A 300 14.05 -19.28 7.98
N LEU A 301 14.56 -18.43 8.88
CA LEU A 301 15.65 -17.53 8.57
C LEU A 301 17.01 -18.24 8.44
N THR A 302 17.30 -19.22 9.30
CA THR A 302 18.67 -19.73 9.50
C THR A 302 18.90 -21.19 9.08
N CYS A 303 17.84 -21.99 8.90
CA CYS A 303 17.95 -23.42 8.60
C CYS A 303 17.59 -23.75 7.15
N ASP A 304 17.87 -24.99 6.77
CA ASP A 304 17.60 -25.58 5.45
C ASP A 304 16.13 -25.99 5.28
N THR A 305 15.70 -26.14 4.02
CA THR A 305 14.33 -26.54 3.62
C THR A 305 13.79 -27.76 4.39
N PRO A 306 14.53 -28.87 4.55
CA PRO A 306 14.05 -30.06 5.28
C PRO A 306 13.75 -29.76 6.76
N SER A 307 14.61 -28.97 7.41
CA SER A 307 14.42 -28.58 8.81
C SER A 307 13.19 -27.70 8.98
N ILE A 308 12.94 -26.79 8.03
CA ILE A 308 11.73 -25.97 7.98
C ILE A 308 10.49 -26.85 7.87
N CYS A 309 10.47 -27.79 6.92
CA CYS A 309 9.34 -28.71 6.73
C CYS A 309 9.10 -29.57 7.98
N LYS A 310 10.18 -30.06 8.61
CA LYS A 310 10.10 -30.81 9.87
C LYS A 310 9.51 -29.97 11.00
N LYS A 311 9.90 -28.70 11.14
CA LYS A 311 9.35 -27.80 12.16
C LYS A 311 7.86 -27.54 11.93
N LEU A 312 7.44 -27.36 10.67
CA LEU A 312 6.03 -27.19 10.30
C LEU A 312 5.19 -28.44 10.57
N LEU A 313 5.75 -29.65 10.43
CA LEU A 313 5.08 -30.90 10.85
C LEU A 313 4.83 -30.96 12.36
N GLN A 314 5.75 -30.38 13.16
CA GLN A 314 5.68 -30.37 14.61
C GLN A 314 4.77 -29.24 15.16
N SER A 315 3.97 -28.58 14.32
CA SER A 315 3.17 -27.46 14.77
C SER A 315 2.10 -27.87 15.79
N PRO A 316 1.82 -27.02 16.80
CA PRO A 316 0.68 -27.21 17.70
C PRO A 316 -0.66 -27.32 16.97
N SER A 317 -1.65 -27.99 17.57
CA SER A 317 -2.98 -28.19 16.98
C SER A 317 -3.78 -26.89 16.79
N ASN A 318 -3.47 -25.83 17.53
CA ASN A 318 -4.07 -24.50 17.44
C ASN A 318 -3.29 -23.56 16.48
N PHE A 319 -2.27 -24.04 15.78
CA PHE A 319 -1.50 -23.24 14.81
C PHE A 319 -2.15 -23.30 13.42
N HIS A 320 -2.88 -22.24 13.08
CA HIS A 320 -3.64 -22.13 11.84
C HIS A 320 -3.23 -20.98 10.92
N ASP A 321 -2.38 -20.07 11.41
CA ASP A 321 -1.96 -18.88 10.69
C ASP A 321 -0.45 -18.73 10.73
N LEU A 322 0.16 -18.52 9.56
CA LEU A 322 1.59 -18.25 9.48
C LEU A 322 1.91 -16.83 9.96
N PRO A 323 2.97 -16.66 10.75
CA PRO A 323 3.51 -15.33 11.02
C PRO A 323 3.91 -14.65 9.71
N TYR A 324 3.68 -13.33 9.61
CA TYR A 324 3.98 -12.60 8.39
C TYR A 324 5.49 -12.64 8.03
N LEU A 325 6.39 -12.77 9.03
CA LEU A 325 7.83 -12.95 8.81
C LEU A 325 8.14 -14.29 8.13
N VAL A 326 7.41 -15.36 8.45
CA VAL A 326 7.59 -16.64 7.76
C VAL A 326 7.14 -16.51 6.30
N VAL A 327 5.98 -15.89 6.07
CA VAL A 327 5.47 -15.62 4.71
C VAL A 327 6.46 -14.76 3.92
N LYS A 328 7.00 -13.72 4.56
CA LYS A 328 8.05 -12.85 4.03
C LYS A 328 9.24 -13.64 3.51
N LEU A 329 9.85 -14.46 4.38
CA LEU A 329 11.09 -15.16 4.09
C LEU A 329 10.89 -16.22 3.00
N ILE A 330 9.76 -16.93 3.03
CA ILE A 330 9.41 -17.91 2.00
C ILE A 330 9.38 -17.27 0.61
N ILE A 331 8.75 -16.10 0.47
CA ILE A 331 8.69 -15.37 -0.82
C ILE A 331 10.05 -14.74 -1.15
N ARG A 332 10.67 -14.05 -0.19
CA ARG A 332 11.95 -13.34 -0.37
C ARG A 332 13.07 -14.26 -0.84
N PHE A 333 13.20 -15.43 -0.21
CA PHE A 333 14.23 -16.43 -0.51
C PHE A 333 13.78 -17.49 -1.51
N SER A 334 12.57 -17.35 -2.08
CA SER A 334 12.03 -18.28 -3.08
C SER A 334 12.10 -19.73 -2.61
N LEU A 335 11.59 -20.00 -1.40
CA LEU A 335 11.57 -21.34 -0.81
C LEU A 335 10.46 -22.19 -1.46
N ILE A 336 10.60 -22.47 -2.75
CA ILE A 336 9.59 -23.18 -3.58
C ILE A 336 9.32 -24.58 -3.04
N GLU A 337 10.35 -25.27 -2.57
CA GLU A 337 10.20 -26.59 -1.96
C GLU A 337 9.32 -26.53 -0.70
N VAL A 338 9.50 -25.52 0.17
CA VAL A 338 8.65 -25.32 1.36
C VAL A 338 7.21 -25.01 0.94
N LEU A 339 7.00 -24.17 -0.09
CA LEU A 339 5.67 -23.86 -0.63
C LEU A 339 4.96 -25.12 -1.13
N SER A 340 5.62 -25.90 -2.00
CA SER A 340 5.07 -27.14 -2.55
C SER A 340 4.79 -28.18 -1.47
N TRP A 341 5.67 -28.28 -0.47
CA TRP A 341 5.49 -29.18 0.65
C TRP A 341 4.30 -28.78 1.53
N MET A 342 4.15 -27.49 1.82
CA MET A 342 3.05 -26.96 2.62
C MET A 342 1.71 -27.10 1.92
N GLU A 343 1.65 -26.90 0.61
CA GLU A 343 0.45 -27.15 -0.19
C GLU A 343 -0.02 -28.62 -0.06
N ALA A 344 0.91 -29.57 -0.14
CA ALA A 344 0.60 -31.00 -0.07
C ALA A 344 0.23 -31.48 1.35
N ASN A 345 0.89 -30.95 2.40
CA ASN A 345 0.79 -31.49 3.76
C ASN A 345 -0.05 -30.62 4.71
N ARG A 346 -0.12 -29.31 4.47
CA ARG A 346 -0.74 -28.28 5.32
C ARG A 346 -1.44 -27.18 4.51
N PRO A 347 -2.49 -27.52 3.74
CA PRO A 347 -3.23 -26.56 2.93
C PRO A 347 -3.93 -25.48 3.78
N ASP A 348 -4.12 -25.73 5.08
CA ASP A 348 -4.59 -24.73 6.04
C ASP A 348 -3.64 -23.53 6.16
N LEU A 349 -2.33 -23.77 6.16
CA LEU A 349 -1.30 -22.73 6.25
C LEU A 349 -1.02 -22.08 4.89
N TYR A 350 -1.17 -22.84 3.80
CA TYR A 350 -0.98 -22.33 2.44
C TYR A 350 -1.95 -21.18 2.09
N LYS A 351 -3.10 -21.09 2.77
CA LYS A 351 -4.07 -19.97 2.67
C LYS A 351 -3.49 -18.58 2.89
N ALA A 352 -2.30 -18.48 3.50
CA ALA A 352 -1.58 -17.23 3.65
C ALA A 352 -1.02 -16.69 2.30
N PHE A 353 -0.83 -17.56 1.31
CA PHE A 353 -0.26 -17.26 0.00
C PHE A 353 -1.30 -17.20 -1.13
N GLU A 354 -2.52 -17.66 -0.87
CA GLU A 354 -3.63 -17.64 -1.82
C GLU A 354 -4.04 -16.22 -2.25
N GLY A 355 -4.73 -16.13 -3.39
CA GLY A 355 -5.21 -14.87 -3.98
C GLY A 355 -4.08 -14.04 -4.57
N LYS A 356 -4.15 -12.72 -4.40
CA LYS A 356 -3.22 -11.74 -5.01
C LYS A 356 -1.86 -11.68 -4.28
N VAL A 357 -1.71 -12.28 -3.10
CA VAL A 357 -0.54 -12.09 -2.24
C VAL A 357 0.72 -12.60 -2.92
N LEU A 358 0.73 -13.84 -3.40
CA LEU A 358 1.92 -14.44 -4.03
C LEU A 358 2.37 -13.67 -5.29
N PRO A 359 1.51 -13.44 -6.32
CA PRO A 359 1.93 -12.75 -7.54
C PRO A 359 2.34 -11.29 -7.27
N THR A 360 1.61 -10.58 -6.41
CA THR A 360 1.91 -9.18 -6.08
C THR A 360 3.21 -9.08 -5.30
N LYS A 361 3.42 -9.89 -4.27
CA LYS A 361 4.61 -9.77 -3.41
C LYS A 361 5.88 -10.22 -4.11
N ALA A 362 5.82 -11.32 -4.87
CA ALA A 362 6.93 -11.79 -5.69
C ALA A 362 7.33 -10.77 -6.77
N SER A 363 6.35 -10.11 -7.39
CA SER A 363 6.60 -9.13 -8.46
C SER A 363 7.01 -7.76 -7.94
N ALA A 364 6.23 -7.19 -7.03
CA ALA A 364 6.36 -5.81 -6.61
C ALA A 364 7.54 -5.56 -5.68
N TYR A 365 7.87 -6.51 -4.80
CA TYR A 365 8.79 -6.25 -3.68
C TYR A 365 10.07 -7.08 -3.72
N TYR A 366 9.99 -8.37 -4.08
CA TYR A 366 11.14 -9.27 -3.99
C TYR A 366 11.81 -9.59 -5.33
N GLY A 367 11.13 -9.32 -6.45
CA GLY A 367 11.69 -9.57 -7.78
C GLY A 367 11.95 -11.07 -8.04
N ARG A 368 11.02 -11.96 -7.69
CA ARG A 368 11.23 -13.43 -7.73
C ARG A 368 10.40 -14.11 -8.82
N PRO A 369 10.93 -14.27 -10.05
CA PRO A 369 10.22 -14.97 -11.11
C PRO A 369 10.03 -16.46 -10.81
N ASP A 370 10.91 -17.09 -10.02
CA ASP A 370 10.78 -18.50 -9.65
C ASP A 370 9.50 -18.80 -8.85
N VAL A 371 9.11 -17.86 -7.98
CA VAL A 371 7.85 -17.92 -7.23
C VAL A 371 6.64 -17.76 -8.17
N LEU A 372 6.78 -16.93 -9.21
CA LEU A 372 5.75 -16.75 -10.24
C LEU A 372 5.62 -17.98 -11.16
N ASP A 373 6.73 -18.63 -11.48
CA ASP A 373 6.76 -19.90 -12.21
C ASP A 373 6.03 -21.00 -11.42
N TYR A 374 6.29 -21.10 -10.11
CA TYR A 374 5.54 -22.00 -9.21
C TYR A 374 4.04 -21.68 -9.16
N TRP A 375 3.68 -20.39 -8.95
CA TRP A 375 2.30 -19.93 -8.94
C TRP A 375 1.53 -20.31 -10.22
N ARG A 376 2.18 -20.14 -11.37
CA ARG A 376 1.61 -20.51 -12.67
C ARG A 376 1.48 -22.03 -12.83
N GLY A 377 2.51 -22.78 -12.46
CA GLY A 377 2.54 -24.24 -12.57
C GLY A 377 1.39 -24.93 -11.83
N ASN A 378 1.04 -24.41 -10.65
CA ASN A 378 -0.01 -24.99 -9.79
C ASN A 378 -1.44 -24.69 -10.25
N SER A 379 -1.61 -23.62 -11.03
CA SER A 379 -2.91 -23.29 -11.62
C SER A 379 -3.30 -24.30 -12.72
N SER A 380 -2.29 -24.89 -13.36
CA SER A 380 -2.48 -25.90 -14.41
C SER A 380 -2.83 -27.29 -13.86
N SER A 381 -2.40 -27.62 -12.63
CA SER A 381 -2.68 -28.92 -11.99
C SER A 381 -4.02 -28.96 -11.23
N SER A 382 -4.56 -27.80 -10.84
CA SER A 382 -5.84 -27.69 -10.14
C SER A 382 -7.08 -27.81 -11.05
N SER A 383 -6.88 -27.80 -12.38
CA SER A 383 -7.96 -27.88 -13.39
C SER A 383 -8.49 -29.31 -13.65
N SER A 384 -8.17 -30.30 -12.80
CA SER A 384 -8.60 -31.70 -12.98
C SER A 384 -9.87 -32.11 -12.22
N ASN A 385 -10.48 -31.21 -11.43
CA ASN A 385 -11.80 -31.45 -10.84
C ASN A 385 -12.88 -30.67 -11.59
N ASN A 386 -13.60 -31.41 -12.46
CA ASN A 386 -14.75 -30.97 -13.24
C ASN A 386 -15.93 -30.55 -12.34
N ASP A 387 -15.89 -29.33 -11.79
CA ASP A 387 -17.09 -28.59 -11.38
C ASP A 387 -17.11 -27.26 -12.14
N CYS A 388 -17.88 -27.25 -13.22
CA CYS A 388 -17.97 -26.24 -14.27
C CYS A 388 -18.60 -24.90 -13.82
N ASN A 389 -18.02 -24.21 -12.83
CA ASN A 389 -18.37 -22.83 -12.46
C ASN A 389 -17.28 -22.04 -11.67
N ASN A 390 -16.04 -22.52 -11.57
CA ASN A 390 -14.96 -21.88 -10.79
C ASN A 390 -13.71 -21.48 -11.62
N ASP A 391 -13.84 -21.36 -12.94
CA ASP A 391 -12.70 -21.14 -13.85
C ASP A 391 -12.08 -19.72 -13.82
N ASP A 392 -12.68 -18.77 -13.11
CA ASP A 392 -12.25 -17.35 -13.14
C ASP A 392 -11.50 -16.88 -11.87
N LEU A 393 -11.34 -17.76 -10.88
CA LEU A 393 -10.74 -17.43 -9.57
C LEU A 393 -9.27 -17.86 -9.41
N SER A 394 -8.70 -18.58 -10.39
CA SER A 394 -7.36 -19.19 -10.28
C SER A 394 -6.20 -18.20 -10.49
N HIS A 395 -6.45 -17.06 -11.13
CA HIS A 395 -5.42 -16.06 -11.44
C HIS A 395 -5.82 -14.64 -11.02
N LEU A 396 -6.09 -14.44 -9.73
CA LEU A 396 -6.26 -13.11 -9.16
C LEU A 396 -4.90 -12.39 -9.09
N TYR A 397 -4.65 -11.46 -10.00
CA TYR A 397 -3.56 -10.47 -9.93
C TYR A 397 -4.12 -9.08 -10.28
N ASP A 398 -3.39 -8.04 -9.91
CA ASP A 398 -3.77 -6.65 -10.16
C ASP A 398 -2.60 -5.84 -10.72
N ALA A 399 -2.86 -4.55 -10.98
CA ALA A 399 -1.85 -3.64 -11.46
C ALA A 399 -0.68 -3.44 -10.47
N GLU A 400 -0.88 -3.70 -9.18
CA GLU A 400 0.14 -3.47 -8.15
C GLU A 400 1.37 -4.36 -8.38
N ALA A 401 1.19 -5.56 -8.92
CA ALA A 401 2.28 -6.47 -9.26
C ALA A 401 3.26 -5.84 -10.27
N MET A 402 2.74 -5.27 -11.37
CA MET A 402 3.55 -4.67 -12.45
C MET A 402 3.98 -3.23 -12.14
N ASP A 403 3.13 -2.45 -11.49
CA ASP A 403 3.45 -1.10 -11.02
C ASP A 403 4.59 -1.16 -10.00
N GLY A 404 4.53 -2.13 -9.07
CA GLY A 404 5.58 -2.38 -8.09
C GLY A 404 6.88 -2.90 -8.71
N ALA A 405 6.80 -3.81 -9.69
CA ALA A 405 7.98 -4.28 -10.42
C ALA A 405 8.68 -3.13 -11.15
N SER A 406 7.91 -2.23 -11.76
CA SER A 406 8.42 -1.02 -12.42
C SER A 406 9.02 -0.04 -11.42
N LYS A 407 8.35 0.17 -10.28
CA LYS A 407 8.84 1.00 -9.16
C LYS A 407 10.16 0.51 -8.58
N ASN A 408 10.47 -0.78 -8.64
CA ASN A 408 11.68 -1.36 -8.04
C ASN A 408 12.75 -1.79 -9.04
N GLY A 409 12.55 -1.51 -10.34
CA GLY A 409 13.57 -1.79 -11.34
C GLY A 409 13.64 -3.26 -11.79
N PHE A 410 12.61 -4.07 -11.51
CA PHE A 410 12.62 -5.52 -11.77
C PHE A 410 12.27 -5.85 -13.23
N VAL A 411 13.17 -5.52 -14.15
CA VAL A 411 13.02 -5.80 -15.59
C VAL A 411 12.80 -7.29 -15.87
N HIS A 412 13.48 -8.17 -15.14
CA HIS A 412 13.33 -9.63 -15.29
C HIS A 412 11.95 -10.15 -14.90
N VAL A 413 11.29 -9.50 -13.94
CA VAL A 413 9.89 -9.82 -13.58
C VAL A 413 8.93 -9.31 -14.65
N LEU A 414 9.14 -8.10 -15.17
CA LEU A 414 8.33 -7.57 -16.27
C LEU A 414 8.45 -8.46 -17.53
N ASP A 415 9.67 -8.92 -17.84
CA ASP A 415 9.91 -9.87 -18.94
C ASP A 415 9.22 -11.21 -18.69
N TRP A 416 9.18 -11.70 -17.44
CA TRP A 416 8.42 -12.88 -17.07
C TRP A 416 6.92 -12.69 -17.33
N TRP A 417 6.34 -11.56 -16.90
CA TRP A 417 4.93 -11.25 -17.14
C TRP A 417 4.61 -11.18 -18.63
N TRP A 418 5.46 -10.56 -19.43
CA TRP A 418 5.20 -10.39 -20.85
C TRP A 418 5.41 -11.68 -21.67
N ARG A 419 6.52 -12.39 -21.47
CA ARG A 419 6.89 -13.54 -22.32
C ARG A 419 6.43 -14.88 -21.78
N ARG A 420 6.40 -15.04 -20.46
CA ARG A 420 6.18 -16.36 -19.83
C ARG A 420 4.79 -16.51 -19.27
N SER A 421 4.17 -15.48 -18.70
CA SER A 421 2.88 -15.66 -17.99
C SER A 421 1.76 -16.17 -18.91
N GLY A 422 1.69 -15.66 -20.15
CA GLY A 422 0.55 -15.85 -21.06
C GLY A 422 -0.71 -15.07 -20.64
N LEU A 423 -0.60 -14.19 -19.65
CA LEU A 423 -1.67 -13.36 -19.10
C LEU A 423 -1.56 -11.92 -19.63
N PRO A 424 -2.66 -11.15 -19.71
CA PRO A 424 -2.61 -9.76 -20.14
C PRO A 424 -1.85 -8.88 -19.13
N LEU A 425 -1.07 -7.91 -19.64
CA LEU A 425 -0.39 -6.93 -18.80
C LEU A 425 -1.41 -5.91 -18.28
N VAL A 426 -1.55 -5.85 -16.95
CA VAL A 426 -2.43 -4.94 -16.21
C VAL A 426 -1.51 -4.00 -15.44
N PHE A 427 -1.50 -2.72 -15.79
CA PHE A 427 -0.67 -1.71 -15.15
C PHE A 427 -1.36 -0.35 -15.18
N THR A 428 -0.94 0.57 -14.31
CA THR A 428 -1.45 1.95 -14.29
C THR A 428 -0.36 2.95 -14.69
N GLU A 429 -0.73 4.23 -14.74
CA GLU A 429 0.24 5.33 -14.90
C GLU A 429 1.35 5.29 -13.84
N ALA A 430 1.07 4.70 -12.67
CA ALA A 430 2.02 4.56 -11.58
C ALA A 430 3.28 3.76 -11.99
N ALA A 431 3.17 2.78 -12.90
CA ALA A 431 4.34 2.03 -13.38
C ALA A 431 5.43 2.95 -13.95
N LEU A 432 5.06 3.82 -14.90
CA LEU A 432 5.98 4.74 -15.56
C LEU A 432 6.32 5.93 -14.67
N GLU A 433 5.39 6.41 -13.85
CA GLU A 433 5.62 7.52 -12.92
C GLU A 433 6.68 7.16 -11.86
N GLN A 434 6.52 6.00 -11.23
CA GLN A 434 7.42 5.56 -10.17
C GLN A 434 8.79 5.15 -10.73
N ALA A 435 8.83 4.45 -11.87
CA ALA A 435 10.09 4.16 -12.56
C ALA A 435 10.86 5.45 -12.90
N SER A 436 10.15 6.49 -13.33
CA SER A 436 10.74 7.79 -13.65
C SER A 436 11.26 8.54 -12.43
N GLY A 437 10.50 8.55 -11.33
CA GLY A 437 10.92 9.19 -10.07
C GLY A 437 12.13 8.51 -9.43
N LYS A 438 12.23 7.18 -9.53
CA LYS A 438 13.36 6.40 -8.98
C LYS A 438 14.59 6.32 -9.90
N GLY A 439 14.50 6.76 -11.15
CA GLY A 439 15.65 6.72 -12.06
C GLY A 439 15.84 5.39 -12.81
N HIS A 440 14.82 4.54 -12.91
CA HIS A 440 14.92 3.21 -13.50
C HIS A 440 14.83 3.24 -15.03
N LEU A 441 15.90 3.71 -15.69
CA LEU A 441 15.99 3.81 -17.15
C LEU A 441 15.72 2.49 -17.88
N LEU A 442 16.28 1.38 -17.40
CA LEU A 442 16.12 0.07 -18.04
C LEU A 442 14.66 -0.40 -18.05
N VAL A 443 13.87 -0.05 -17.02
CA VAL A 443 12.44 -0.33 -16.99
C VAL A 443 11.70 0.50 -18.04
N LEU A 444 12.05 1.78 -18.17
CA LEU A 444 11.44 2.66 -19.16
C LEU A 444 11.78 2.22 -20.60
N GLU A 445 13.02 1.81 -20.84
CA GLU A 445 13.45 1.20 -22.11
C GLU A 445 12.67 -0.08 -22.39
N TRP A 446 12.54 -0.96 -21.39
CA TRP A 446 11.75 -2.18 -21.53
C TRP A 446 10.29 -1.88 -21.89
N TRP A 447 9.64 -0.92 -21.23
CA TRP A 447 8.26 -0.54 -21.54
C TRP A 447 8.11 0.01 -22.97
N ARG A 448 9.05 0.86 -23.41
CA ARG A 448 9.08 1.37 -24.79
C ARG A 448 9.22 0.22 -25.79
N ASP A 449 10.16 -0.69 -25.55
CA ASP A 449 10.47 -1.78 -26.46
C ASP A 449 9.37 -2.84 -26.50
N ALA A 450 8.70 -3.08 -25.36
CA ALA A 450 7.53 -3.96 -25.27
C ALA A 450 6.33 -3.35 -26.01
N ALA A 451 6.05 -2.06 -25.82
CA ALA A 451 4.97 -1.36 -26.53
C ALA A 451 5.21 -1.21 -28.03
N ALA A 452 6.48 -1.18 -28.47
CA ALA A 452 6.82 -1.21 -29.89
C ALA A 452 6.61 -2.60 -30.54
N GLN A 453 6.57 -3.67 -29.74
CA GLN A 453 6.41 -5.05 -30.20
C GLN A 453 4.97 -5.58 -30.06
N ASP A 454 4.23 -5.09 -29.06
CA ASP A 454 2.86 -5.52 -28.77
C ASP A 454 1.92 -4.31 -28.70
N ASP A 455 1.08 -4.16 -29.74
CA ASP A 455 0.08 -3.08 -29.86
C ASP A 455 -0.96 -3.07 -28.74
N ARG A 456 -1.07 -4.15 -27.96
CA ARG A 456 -1.96 -4.22 -26.79
C ARG A 456 -1.43 -3.37 -25.62
N ILE A 457 -0.14 -3.06 -25.61
CA ILE A 457 0.51 -2.30 -24.54
C ILE A 457 0.42 -0.82 -24.86
N VAL A 458 -0.61 -0.16 -24.32
CA VAL A 458 -0.77 1.29 -24.45
C VAL A 458 -0.05 2.01 -23.32
N LEU A 459 1.06 2.66 -23.63
CA LEU A 459 1.83 3.44 -22.65
C LEU A 459 1.03 4.67 -22.17
N ARG A 460 0.93 4.83 -20.86
CA ARG A 460 0.29 5.98 -20.21
C ARG A 460 1.31 6.70 -19.32
N PRO A 461 2.09 7.65 -19.87
CA PRO A 461 3.18 8.30 -19.14
C PRO A 461 2.70 9.28 -18.05
N GLY A 462 1.40 9.56 -17.91
CA GLY A 462 0.85 10.36 -16.81
C GLY A 462 1.66 11.62 -16.49
N LYS A 463 2.13 11.73 -15.25
CA LYS A 463 3.01 12.79 -14.73
C LYS A 463 4.48 12.34 -14.61
N SER A 464 4.93 11.32 -15.34
CA SER A 464 6.28 10.74 -15.24
C SER A 464 7.42 11.76 -15.29
N LEU A 465 7.31 12.76 -16.16
CA LEU A 465 8.31 13.81 -16.30
C LEU A 465 8.42 14.70 -15.04
N LEU A 466 7.29 14.97 -14.39
CA LEU A 466 7.24 15.72 -13.14
C LEU A 466 7.88 14.92 -12.01
N TRP A 467 7.60 13.62 -11.93
CA TRP A 467 8.22 12.72 -10.96
C TRP A 467 9.75 12.68 -11.10
N ALA A 468 10.26 12.59 -12.33
CA ALA A 468 11.69 12.67 -12.62
C ALA A 468 12.29 14.03 -12.20
N ALA A 469 11.60 15.13 -12.49
CA ALA A 469 12.05 16.47 -12.12
C ALA A 469 12.11 16.70 -10.60
N GLN A 470 11.11 16.24 -9.86
CA GLN A 470 11.07 16.31 -8.40
C GLN A 470 12.25 15.59 -7.74
N HIS A 471 12.62 14.42 -8.26
CA HIS A 471 13.67 13.58 -7.68
C HIS A 471 15.07 13.87 -8.24
N GLY A 472 15.21 14.79 -9.21
CA GLY A 472 16.52 15.14 -9.77
C GLY A 472 17.03 14.16 -10.83
N GLN A 473 16.16 13.37 -11.47
CA GLN A 473 16.57 12.30 -12.39
C GLN A 473 16.86 12.84 -13.80
N VAL A 474 18.03 13.46 -13.97
CA VAL A 474 18.43 14.12 -15.24
C VAL A 474 18.45 13.14 -16.42
N ALA A 475 19.01 11.93 -16.23
CA ALA A 475 19.11 10.95 -17.30
C ALA A 475 17.74 10.48 -17.80
N VAL A 476 16.76 10.35 -16.88
CA VAL A 476 15.37 10.00 -17.22
C VAL A 476 14.70 11.11 -18.02
N ILE A 477 14.95 12.38 -17.68
CA ILE A 477 14.40 13.53 -18.43
C ILE A 477 14.94 13.55 -19.87
N ARG A 478 16.26 13.34 -20.04
CA ARG A 478 16.87 13.24 -21.37
C ARG A 478 16.27 12.07 -22.16
N TRP A 479 16.08 10.92 -21.50
CA TRP A 479 15.45 9.75 -22.11
C TRP A 479 14.02 10.03 -22.56
N TRP A 480 13.17 10.65 -21.73
CA TRP A 480 11.79 10.97 -22.09
C TRP A 480 11.71 11.88 -23.31
N VAL A 481 12.55 12.92 -23.39
CA VAL A 481 12.59 13.81 -24.56
C VAL A 481 13.08 13.08 -25.81
N ALA A 482 14.05 12.17 -25.68
CA ALA A 482 14.56 11.37 -26.79
C ALA A 482 13.62 10.23 -27.23
N SER A 483 12.74 9.76 -26.34
CA SER A 483 11.90 8.58 -26.55
C SER A 483 10.83 8.75 -27.64
N GLY A 484 10.47 9.99 -27.97
CA GLY A 484 9.38 10.30 -28.90
C GLY A 484 7.97 9.98 -28.36
N ILE A 485 7.86 9.52 -27.11
CA ILE A 485 6.58 9.24 -26.45
C ILE A 485 5.92 10.58 -26.09
N PRO A 486 4.63 10.79 -26.40
CA PRO A 486 3.93 12.02 -26.03
C PRO A 486 3.78 12.10 -24.49
N VAL A 487 4.47 13.05 -23.87
CA VAL A 487 4.43 13.28 -22.42
C VAL A 487 3.79 14.63 -22.13
N GLY A 488 2.79 14.65 -21.26
CA GLY A 488 2.13 15.88 -20.81
C GLY A 488 2.93 16.64 -19.74
N HIS A 489 2.46 17.83 -19.37
CA HIS A 489 2.95 18.64 -18.24
C HIS A 489 4.40 19.16 -18.33
N GLY A 490 5.00 19.22 -19.54
CA GLY A 490 6.35 19.78 -19.72
C GLY A 490 6.54 21.19 -19.16
N ASP A 491 5.49 22.02 -19.19
CA ASP A 491 5.53 23.41 -18.73
C ASP A 491 5.72 23.53 -17.21
N SER A 492 5.37 22.49 -16.45
CA SER A 492 5.50 22.47 -14.99
C SER A 492 6.85 21.95 -14.49
N VAL A 493 7.73 21.47 -15.39
CA VAL A 493 9.04 20.91 -15.03
C VAL A 493 9.92 21.94 -14.35
N ALA A 494 10.04 23.15 -14.92
CA ALA A 494 10.87 24.22 -14.36
C ALA A 494 10.38 24.67 -12.98
N LYS A 495 9.05 24.78 -12.81
CA LYS A 495 8.40 25.10 -11.53
C LYS A 495 8.70 24.05 -10.46
N LEU A 496 8.58 22.77 -10.80
CA LEU A 496 8.79 21.68 -9.86
C LEU A 496 10.28 21.52 -9.50
N ALA A 497 11.18 21.62 -10.49
CA ALA A 497 12.61 21.61 -10.25
C ALA A 497 13.04 22.76 -9.34
N SER A 498 12.45 23.95 -9.51
CA SER A 498 12.71 25.11 -8.65
C SER A 498 12.20 24.90 -7.23
N ARG A 499 11.00 24.33 -7.07
CA ARG A 499 10.43 24.00 -5.75
C ARG A 499 11.30 23.03 -4.96
N TRP A 500 11.92 22.05 -5.60
CA TRP A 500 12.71 20.99 -4.94
C TRP A 500 14.22 21.22 -4.96
N GLY A 501 14.69 22.39 -5.41
CA GLY A 501 16.12 22.72 -5.38
C GLY A 501 16.96 21.99 -6.43
N ARG A 502 16.39 21.60 -7.57
CA ARG A 502 17.04 20.75 -8.59
C ARG A 502 17.64 21.57 -9.74
N VAL A 503 18.80 22.19 -9.51
CA VAL A 503 19.52 23.00 -10.52
C VAL A 503 19.92 22.16 -11.74
N GLU A 504 20.40 20.94 -11.53
CA GLU A 504 20.81 20.04 -12.62
C GLU A 504 19.65 19.71 -13.58
N VAL A 505 18.43 19.61 -13.04
CA VAL A 505 17.22 19.39 -13.83
C VAL A 505 16.85 20.63 -14.64
N LEU A 506 16.95 21.83 -14.05
CA LEU A 506 16.70 23.10 -14.76
C LEU A 506 17.67 23.26 -15.92
N GLU A 507 18.95 23.00 -15.68
CA GLU A 507 20.01 23.06 -16.68
C GLU A 507 19.76 22.05 -17.82
N ALA A 508 19.49 20.79 -17.48
CA ALA A 508 19.20 19.77 -18.49
C ALA A 508 17.93 20.08 -19.28
N TRP A 509 16.89 20.61 -18.62
CA TRP A 509 15.64 20.98 -19.28
C TRP A 509 15.84 22.15 -20.24
N ARG A 510 16.63 23.16 -19.85
CA ARG A 510 17.04 24.27 -20.72
C ARG A 510 17.75 23.76 -21.97
N GLN A 511 18.76 22.91 -21.80
CA GLN A 511 19.52 22.34 -22.92
C GLN A 511 18.65 21.52 -23.88
N LEU A 512 17.62 20.82 -23.39
CA LEU A 512 16.75 19.97 -24.21
C LEU A 512 15.69 20.76 -24.98
N LYS A 513 15.11 21.81 -24.38
CA LYS A 513 14.07 22.64 -25.03
C LYS A 513 14.65 23.79 -25.84
N GLY A 514 15.83 24.28 -25.44
CA GLY A 514 16.40 25.53 -25.89
C GLY A 514 15.90 26.71 -25.06
N ASP A 515 16.72 27.75 -24.96
CA ASP A 515 16.51 28.90 -24.07
C ASP A 515 15.19 29.65 -24.35
N ASP A 516 14.82 29.78 -25.63
CA ASP A 516 13.63 30.53 -26.07
C ASP A 516 12.31 29.76 -25.90
N LYS A 517 12.37 28.43 -25.76
CA LYS A 517 11.19 27.56 -25.68
C LYS A 517 10.88 27.10 -24.26
N MET A 518 11.66 27.56 -23.27
CA MET A 518 11.43 27.21 -21.88
C MET A 518 10.24 28.00 -21.34
N VAL A 519 9.17 27.29 -20.98
CA VAL A 519 7.95 27.87 -20.38
C VAL A 519 8.11 27.91 -18.86
N PHE A 520 7.87 29.07 -18.25
CA PHE A 520 7.86 29.25 -16.79
C PHE A 520 6.96 30.43 -16.39
N ASP A 521 6.48 30.40 -15.14
CA ASP A 521 5.66 31.45 -14.51
C ASP A 521 6.45 32.20 -13.41
N ALA A 522 5.88 33.26 -12.84
CA ALA A 522 6.51 33.96 -11.71
C ALA A 522 6.65 33.10 -10.44
N ASP A 523 5.93 31.97 -10.38
CA ASP A 523 5.96 31.06 -9.23
C ASP A 523 7.29 30.29 -9.10
N VAL A 524 8.11 30.25 -10.16
CA VAL A 524 9.43 29.61 -10.13
C VAL A 524 10.39 30.23 -9.12
N LEU A 525 10.13 31.47 -8.66
CA LEU A 525 10.93 32.17 -7.64
C LEU A 525 10.32 32.09 -6.24
N ILE A 526 9.01 31.84 -6.13
CA ILE A 526 8.29 31.80 -4.86
C ILE A 526 8.72 30.57 -4.05
N GLN A 527 8.59 29.39 -4.67
CA GLN A 527 8.85 28.12 -4.00
C GLN A 527 10.31 27.95 -3.54
N PRO A 528 11.35 28.27 -4.35
CA PRO A 528 12.73 28.24 -3.85
C PRO A 528 12.99 29.29 -2.77
N THR A 529 12.24 30.39 -2.71
CA THR A 529 12.34 31.38 -1.62
C THR A 529 11.82 30.81 -0.29
N ILE A 530 10.65 30.16 -0.31
CA ILE A 530 10.05 29.51 0.88
C ILE A 530 10.97 28.41 1.43
N HIS A 531 11.54 27.59 0.54
CA HIS A 531 12.38 26.43 0.90
C HIS A 531 13.88 26.74 0.97
N GLN A 532 14.27 28.00 0.76
CA GLN A 532 15.66 28.47 0.87
C GLN A 532 16.65 27.85 -0.13
N HIS A 533 16.21 27.57 -1.35
CA HIS A 533 17.07 27.05 -2.43
C HIS A 533 17.79 28.19 -3.16
N ILE A 534 18.88 28.69 -2.56
CA ILE A 534 19.69 29.80 -3.10
C ILE A 534 20.28 29.45 -4.47
N ASP A 535 20.77 28.23 -4.64
CA ASP A 535 21.41 27.77 -5.87
C ASP A 535 20.44 27.84 -7.07
N VAL A 536 19.15 27.58 -6.84
CA VAL A 536 18.09 27.75 -7.84
C VAL A 536 17.84 29.23 -8.15
N LEU A 537 17.82 30.10 -7.13
CA LEU A 537 17.66 31.54 -7.33
C LEU A 537 18.85 32.14 -8.10
N GLU A 538 20.07 31.68 -7.80
CA GLU A 538 21.28 32.03 -8.55
C GLU A 538 21.21 31.55 -9.99
N TRP A 539 20.73 30.33 -10.23
CA TRP A 539 20.51 29.83 -11.59
C TRP A 539 19.51 30.69 -12.37
N TRP A 540 18.36 31.04 -11.78
CA TRP A 540 17.36 31.91 -12.43
C TRP A 540 17.89 33.32 -12.70
N ARG A 541 18.73 33.87 -11.82
CA ARG A 541 19.43 35.13 -12.05
C ARG A 541 20.41 35.02 -13.22
N GLY A 542 21.22 33.96 -13.24
CA GLY A 542 22.13 33.69 -14.36
C GLY A 542 21.38 33.55 -15.68
N PHE A 543 20.23 32.86 -15.68
CA PHE A 543 19.36 32.71 -16.83
C PHE A 543 18.77 34.06 -17.30
N ALA A 544 18.34 34.91 -16.35
CA ALA A 544 17.82 36.23 -16.66
C ALA A 544 18.86 37.15 -17.32
N HIS A 545 20.11 37.09 -16.84
CA HIS A 545 21.21 37.90 -17.35
C HIS A 545 21.95 37.29 -18.55
N GLY A 546 21.67 36.04 -18.91
CA GLY A 546 22.37 35.32 -19.99
C GLY A 546 23.80 34.91 -19.61
N GLU A 547 24.08 34.74 -18.31
CA GLU A 547 25.38 34.37 -17.76
C GLU A 547 25.63 32.85 -17.77
N LEU A 548 24.60 32.05 -18.06
CA LEU A 548 24.71 30.59 -18.08
C LEU A 548 25.45 30.11 -19.35
N GLU A 549 26.10 28.96 -19.24
CA GLU A 549 26.89 28.38 -20.32
C GLU A 549 26.03 28.17 -21.59
N GLY A 550 26.51 28.72 -22.71
CA GLY A 550 25.85 28.60 -24.01
C GLY A 550 24.77 29.64 -24.33
N MET A 551 24.50 30.60 -23.45
CA MET A 551 23.51 31.66 -23.71
C MET A 551 24.08 32.89 -24.47
N ASP A 552 25.40 33.01 -24.62
CA ASP A 552 26.08 34.12 -25.31
C ASP A 552 25.58 35.53 -24.89
N GLY A 553 25.18 35.70 -23.63
CA GLY A 553 24.64 36.97 -23.11
C GLY A 553 23.19 37.28 -23.48
N ARG A 554 22.42 36.31 -24.00
CA ARG A 554 20.98 36.48 -24.28
C ARG A 554 20.19 36.58 -22.97
N ARG A 555 19.50 37.70 -22.78
CA ARG A 555 18.73 37.99 -21.57
C ARG A 555 17.30 37.51 -21.71
N HIS A 556 16.79 36.88 -20.66
CA HIS A 556 15.40 36.46 -20.54
C HIS A 556 14.70 37.19 -19.39
N ARG A 557 13.43 37.54 -19.59
CA ARG A 557 12.67 38.29 -18.57
C ARG A 557 12.09 37.31 -17.55
N VAL A 558 12.73 37.22 -16.38
CA VAL A 558 12.20 36.47 -15.24
C VAL A 558 11.48 37.44 -14.31
N GLU A 559 10.16 37.42 -14.36
CA GLU A 559 9.30 38.38 -13.66
C GLU A 559 8.94 37.93 -12.24
N TYR A 560 8.93 38.86 -11.28
CA TYR A 560 8.49 38.64 -9.90
C TYR A 560 7.74 39.84 -9.34
N ARG A 561 6.90 39.61 -8.33
CA ARG A 561 6.20 40.66 -7.58
C ARG A 561 6.79 40.79 -6.18
N PRO A 562 7.30 41.97 -5.77
CA PRO A 562 7.89 42.16 -4.45
C PRO A 562 6.99 41.73 -3.30
N CYS A 563 5.70 42.04 -3.33
CA CYS A 563 4.74 41.63 -2.31
C CYS A 563 4.65 40.11 -2.11
N VAL A 564 4.61 39.35 -3.22
CA VAL A 564 4.50 37.89 -3.20
C VAL A 564 5.81 37.24 -2.71
N ILE A 565 6.96 37.84 -3.04
CA ILE A 565 8.26 37.37 -2.54
C ILE A 565 8.43 37.70 -1.05
N GLU A 566 7.92 38.83 -0.58
CA GLU A 566 7.93 39.20 0.85
C GLU A 566 7.05 38.25 1.67
N GLU A 567 5.84 37.95 1.20
CA GLU A 567 4.97 36.91 1.78
C GLU A 567 5.67 35.53 1.80
N ALA A 568 6.31 35.15 0.70
CA ALA A 568 7.09 33.91 0.62
C ALA A 568 8.29 33.87 1.58
N LEU A 569 8.90 35.01 1.89
CA LEU A 569 9.96 35.12 2.89
C LEU A 569 9.42 35.01 4.31
N GLU A 570 8.23 35.55 4.58
CA GLU A 570 7.54 35.40 5.87
C GLU A 570 7.14 33.93 6.11
N ASP A 571 6.64 33.26 5.09
CA ASP A 571 6.28 31.83 5.09
C ASP A 571 7.49 30.87 5.06
N SER A 572 8.71 31.38 4.88
CA SER A 572 9.89 30.54 4.71
C SER A 572 10.27 29.78 5.98
N ILE A 573 10.61 28.51 5.81
CA ILE A 573 10.86 27.58 6.92
C ILE A 573 12.35 27.62 7.29
N GLY A 574 12.69 28.00 8.52
CA GLY A 574 14.08 27.95 9.04
C GLY A 574 14.77 29.32 9.12
N ASP A 575 16.10 29.35 9.08
CA ASP A 575 16.89 30.58 9.18
C ASP A 575 16.87 31.39 7.87
N GLN A 576 16.10 32.47 7.85
CA GLN A 576 15.76 33.24 6.66
C GLN A 576 16.87 34.22 6.25
N GLU A 577 17.94 34.37 7.04
CA GLU A 577 18.96 35.40 6.81
C GLU A 577 19.64 35.30 5.46
N ARG A 578 19.98 34.09 5.02
CA ARG A 578 20.73 33.88 3.78
C ARG A 578 19.92 34.28 2.55
N VAL A 579 18.65 33.85 2.51
CA VAL A 579 17.73 34.11 1.40
C VAL A 579 17.32 35.59 1.37
N ARG A 580 17.10 36.21 2.55
CA ARG A 580 16.87 37.66 2.64
C ARG A 580 18.07 38.46 2.16
N LYS A 581 19.29 38.09 2.55
CA LYS A 581 20.53 38.74 2.07
C LYS A 581 20.68 38.60 0.56
N TRP A 582 20.30 37.45 -0.01
CA TRP A 582 20.30 37.24 -1.45
C TRP A 582 19.29 38.17 -2.16
N TRP A 583 18.05 38.23 -1.70
CA TRP A 583 17.03 39.11 -2.27
C TRP A 583 17.35 40.61 -2.11
N ALA A 584 17.93 41.01 -0.98
CA ALA A 584 18.38 42.39 -0.75
C ALA A 584 19.48 42.81 -1.74
N ARG A 585 20.40 41.90 -2.09
CA ARG A 585 21.44 42.14 -3.10
C ARG A 585 20.88 42.23 -4.52
N ASN A 586 19.76 41.55 -4.79
CA ASN A 586 19.13 41.45 -6.11
C ASN A 586 17.87 42.34 -6.24
N GLY A 587 17.82 43.47 -5.54
CA GLY A 587 16.83 44.53 -5.80
C GLY A 587 15.48 44.43 -5.07
N LEU A 588 15.37 43.57 -4.03
CA LEU A 588 14.22 43.57 -3.12
C LEU A 588 14.43 44.57 -1.97
N ASN A 589 13.71 45.69 -2.00
CA ASN A 589 13.69 46.66 -0.90
C ASN A 589 12.62 46.27 0.12
N LEU A 590 13.02 45.57 1.19
CA LEU A 590 12.14 45.20 2.31
C LEU A 590 11.69 46.48 3.04
N GLY A 591 10.38 46.74 3.10
CA GLY A 591 9.80 47.86 3.87
C GLY A 591 9.19 49.05 3.09
N SER A 592 9.18 49.05 1.75
CA SER A 592 8.50 50.10 0.96
C SER A 592 7.04 49.72 0.66
N ARG A 593 6.08 50.25 1.42
CA ARG A 593 4.62 50.01 1.23
C ARG A 593 3.99 50.87 0.12
N SER A 594 4.73 51.16 -0.95
CA SER A 594 4.32 52.06 -2.05
C SER A 594 3.65 51.30 -3.20
N VAL A 595 3.05 52.02 -4.17
CA VAL A 595 2.48 51.42 -5.41
C VAL A 595 3.49 50.57 -6.19
N GLU A 596 4.78 50.86 -6.05
CA GLU A 596 5.90 50.08 -6.61
C GLU A 596 6.00 48.65 -6.05
N TRP A 597 5.43 48.39 -4.87
CA TRP A 597 5.39 47.08 -4.21
C TRP A 597 4.46 46.10 -4.92
N MET A 598 3.41 46.61 -5.59
CA MET A 598 2.45 45.82 -6.37
C MET A 598 2.84 45.66 -7.85
N ARG A 599 3.88 46.35 -8.33
CA ARG A 599 4.31 46.28 -9.73
C ARG A 599 5.24 45.08 -9.96
N THR A 600 5.05 44.41 -11.08
CA THR A 600 5.94 43.34 -11.55
C THR A 600 7.33 43.90 -11.88
N LYS A 601 8.37 43.27 -11.34
CA LYS A 601 9.79 43.55 -11.62
C LYS A 601 10.41 42.37 -12.37
N CYS A 602 11.57 42.59 -13.00
CA CYS A 602 12.39 41.52 -13.57
C CYS A 602 13.68 41.38 -12.75
N LEU A 603 14.18 40.15 -12.61
CA LEU A 603 15.49 39.85 -12.03
C LEU A 603 16.65 40.47 -12.81
#